data_AF-A0A7V9DU60-F1
#
_entry.id   AF-A0A7V9DU60-F1
#
_cell.length_a   1.000
_cell.length_b   1.000
_cell.length_c   1.000
_cell.angle_alpha   90.00
_cell.angle_beta   90.00
_cell.angle_gamma   90.00
#
_symmetry.space_group_name_H-M   'P 1'
#
loop_
_entity.id
_entity.type
_entity.pdbx_description
1 polymer ?
#
loop_
_entity_poly.entity_id
_entity_poly.type
_entity_poly.pdbx_seq_one_letter_code
_entity_poly.pdbx_strand_id
1 'polypeptide(L)'
;MAWAEQGACRDVDPDSLFVAGAAQHRAKRVCARCPVRLDCLAEALDNRVQFGVWGGMTERERRTLLRRRPDIVLWRPLLDATTP
;
A
#
# COMPACT_ATOMS: atom_id res chain seq x y z
N MET A 1 -0.92 -11.28 11.96
CA MET A 1 -0.54 -10.49 10.77
C MET A 1 0.30 -11.34 9.82
N ALA A 2 -0.27 -12.42 9.25
CA ALA A 2 0.51 -13.38 8.44
C ALA A 2 0.84 -12.88 7.03
N TRP A 3 0.04 -11.95 6.48
CA TRP A 3 0.23 -11.44 5.12
C TRP A 3 1.51 -10.60 4.98
N ALA A 4 1.89 -9.82 6.00
CA ALA A 4 3.05 -8.92 5.91
C ALA A 4 4.36 -9.68 5.70
N GLU A 5 4.41 -10.93 6.18
CA GLU A 5 5.57 -11.82 6.00
C GLU A 5 5.80 -12.23 4.54
N GLN A 6 4.78 -12.13 3.68
CA GLN A 6 4.88 -12.48 2.26
C GLN A 6 5.16 -11.24 1.38
N GLY A 7 5.45 -10.10 1.99
CA GLY A 7 5.73 -8.85 1.29
C GLY A 7 7.05 -8.91 0.52
N ALA A 8 7.00 -8.69 -0.81
CA ALA A 8 8.19 -8.61 -1.65
C ALA A 8 9.17 -7.48 -1.26
N CYS A 9 8.70 -6.51 -0.47
CA CYS A 9 9.54 -5.44 0.06
C CYS A 9 10.43 -5.86 1.24
N ARG A 10 10.31 -7.09 1.74
CA ARG A 10 11.19 -7.62 2.80
C ARG A 10 12.63 -7.82 2.34
N ASP A 11 12.84 -8.03 1.04
CA ASP A 11 14.15 -8.30 0.44
C ASP A 11 14.88 -7.03 -0.02
N VAL A 12 14.35 -5.84 0.30
CA VAL A 12 14.98 -4.55 -0.02
C VAL A 12 15.25 -3.76 1.25
N ASP A 13 16.11 -2.75 1.13
CA ASP A 13 16.36 -1.77 2.19
C ASP A 13 15.03 -1.12 2.65
N PRO A 14 14.64 -1.23 3.94
CA PRO A 14 13.43 -0.63 4.47
C PRO A 14 13.32 0.87 4.20
N ASP A 15 14.42 1.61 4.26
CA ASP A 15 14.42 3.06 4.05
C ASP A 15 14.00 3.44 2.63
N SER A 16 14.19 2.52 1.67
CA SER A 16 13.73 2.71 0.30
C SER A 16 12.20 2.82 0.16
N LEU A 17 11.43 2.39 1.17
CA LEU A 17 9.98 2.50 1.20
C LEU A 17 9.50 3.87 1.72
N PHE A 18 10.36 4.64 2.39
CA PHE A 18 10.03 5.91 3.05
C PHE A 18 10.58 7.14 2.32
N VAL A 19 10.87 7.01 1.02
CA VAL A 19 11.46 8.06 0.18
C VAL A 19 10.46 9.08 -0.35
N ALA A 20 10.97 10.21 -0.85
CA ALA A 20 10.21 11.30 -1.47
C ALA A 20 10.52 11.48 -2.97
N GLY A 21 9.66 12.22 -3.67
CA GLY A 21 9.86 12.61 -5.07
C GLY A 21 10.04 11.41 -6.02
N ALA A 22 10.95 11.54 -6.98
CA ALA A 22 11.15 10.53 -8.02
C ALA A 22 11.56 9.15 -7.48
N ALA A 23 12.19 9.08 -6.30
CA ALA A 23 12.59 7.81 -5.68
C ALA A 23 11.38 6.91 -5.33
N GLN A 24 10.20 7.49 -5.13
CA GLN A 24 8.96 6.74 -4.89
C GLN A 24 8.61 5.80 -6.05
N HIS A 25 9.04 6.10 -7.28
CA HIS A 25 8.85 5.19 -8.41
C HIS A 25 9.55 3.85 -8.20
N ARG A 26 10.72 3.83 -7.55
CA ARG A 26 11.42 2.57 -7.25
C ARG A 26 10.67 1.75 -6.21
N ALA A 27 10.22 2.39 -5.14
CA ALA A 27 9.41 1.73 -4.11
C ALA A 27 8.11 1.14 -4.69
N LYS A 28 7.39 1.91 -5.52
CA LYS A 28 6.17 1.44 -6.19
C LYS A 28 6.41 0.24 -7.10
N ARG A 29 7.57 0.15 -7.77
CA ARG A 29 7.92 -1.01 -8.61
C ARG A 29 8.05 -2.30 -7.80
N VAL A 30 8.57 -2.24 -6.58
CA VAL A 30 8.64 -3.41 -5.68
C VAL A 30 7.23 -3.95 -5.43
N CYS A 31 6.26 -3.08 -5.20
CA CYS A 31 4.89 -3.48 -4.95
C CYS A 31 4.18 -4.08 -6.18
N ALA A 32 4.65 -3.85 -7.41
CA ALA A 32 3.93 -4.21 -8.63
C ALA A 32 3.68 -5.73 -8.77
N ARG A 33 4.59 -6.56 -8.24
CA ARG A 33 4.51 -8.03 -8.25
C ARG A 33 4.36 -8.64 -6.85
N CYS A 34 4.08 -7.81 -5.84
CA CYS A 34 3.95 -8.28 -4.46
C CYS A 34 2.64 -9.08 -4.31
N PRO A 35 2.67 -10.33 -3.81
CA PRO A 35 1.46 -11.16 -3.70
C PRO A 35 0.44 -10.58 -2.72
N VAL A 36 0.92 -9.89 -1.69
CA VAL A 36 0.09 -9.26 -0.64
C VAL A 36 -0.15 -7.76 -0.89
N ARG A 37 -0.11 -7.32 -2.15
CA ARG A 37 -0.23 -5.89 -2.50
C ARG A 37 -1.56 -5.30 -2.03
N LEU A 38 -2.66 -6.01 -2.24
CA LEU A 38 -3.99 -5.54 -1.86
C LEU A 38 -4.17 -5.56 -0.34
N ASP A 39 -3.68 -6.60 0.32
CA ASP A 39 -3.67 -6.67 1.78
C ASP A 39 -2.89 -5.51 2.42
N CYS A 40 -1.73 -5.21 1.86
CA CYS A 40 -0.89 -4.09 2.28
C CYS A 40 -1.59 -2.76 2.06
N LEU A 41 -2.30 -2.60 0.93
CA LEU A 41 -3.03 -1.38 0.64
C LEU A 41 -4.22 -1.19 1.59
N ALA A 42 -5.00 -2.24 1.82
CA ALA A 42 -6.13 -2.24 2.74
C ALA A 42 -5.70 -1.78 4.14
N GLU A 43 -4.64 -2.39 4.69
CA GLU A 43 -4.10 -2.01 6.00
C GLU A 43 -3.76 -0.52 6.06
N ALA A 44 -3.10 0.00 5.03
CA ALA A 44 -2.69 1.39 5.00
C ALA A 44 -3.85 2.38 4.88
N LEU A 45 -4.92 2.00 4.19
CA LEU A 45 -6.12 2.83 4.03
C LEU A 45 -6.98 2.81 5.29
N ASP A 46 -7.25 1.62 5.84
CA ASP A 46 -8.06 1.44 7.05
C ASP A 46 -7.44 2.12 8.27
N ASN A 47 -6.12 2.01 8.43
CA ASN A 47 -5.39 2.64 9.55
C ASN A 47 -4.89 4.05 9.23
N ARG A 48 -5.20 4.61 8.05
CA ARG A 48 -4.74 5.94 7.61
C ARG A 48 -3.24 6.16 7.79
N VAL A 49 -2.44 5.17 7.40
CA VAL A 49 -0.98 5.22 7.56
C VAL A 49 -0.40 6.41 6.81
N GLN A 50 0.40 7.21 7.53
CA GLN A 50 0.85 8.54 7.08
C GLN A 50 2.14 8.53 6.26
N PHE A 51 2.94 7.46 6.31
CA PHE A 51 4.26 7.48 5.67
C PHE A 51 4.49 6.29 4.76
N GLY A 52 5.44 6.46 3.85
CA GLY A 52 5.94 5.42 2.96
C GLY A 52 4.97 4.97 1.86
N VAL A 53 5.49 4.06 1.03
CA VAL A 53 4.74 3.39 -0.04
C VAL A 53 4.13 2.10 0.49
N TRP A 54 2.81 1.98 0.35
CA TRP A 54 2.02 0.82 0.80
C TRP A 54 1.16 0.33 -0.35
N GLY A 55 1.20 -0.97 -0.63
CA GLY A 55 0.41 -1.58 -1.71
C GLY A 55 0.58 -0.92 -3.08
N GLY A 56 1.74 -0.32 -3.34
CA GLY A 56 2.02 0.41 -4.57
C GLY A 56 1.48 1.84 -4.62
N MET A 57 1.03 2.40 -3.49
CA MET A 57 0.56 3.78 -3.39
C MET A 57 1.40 4.58 -2.42
N THR A 58 1.72 5.82 -2.81
CA THR A 58 2.27 6.85 -1.93
C THR A 58 1.21 7.35 -0.95
N GLU A 59 1.63 7.97 0.14
CA GLU A 59 0.72 8.63 1.08
C GLU A 59 -0.21 9.64 0.37
N ARG A 60 0.33 10.47 -0.54
CA ARG A 60 -0.47 11.46 -1.29
C ARG A 60 -1.55 10.80 -2.13
N GLU A 61 -1.25 9.68 -2.78
CA GLU A 61 -2.22 8.91 -3.56
C GLU A 61 -3.28 8.30 -2.65
N ARG A 62 -2.90 7.70 -1.52
CA ARG A 62 -3.85 7.15 -0.52
C ARG A 62 -4.78 8.23 0.02
N ARG A 63 -4.25 9.39 0.42
CA ARG A 63 -5.06 10.53 0.89
C ARG A 63 -6.02 11.02 -0.19
N THR A 64 -5.60 11.02 -1.46
CA THR A 64 -6.49 11.39 -2.57
C THR A 64 -7.61 10.37 -2.77
N LEU A 65 -7.31 9.07 -2.66
CA LEU A 65 -8.31 8.01 -2.74
C LEU A 65 -9.32 8.10 -1.60
N LEU A 66 -8.87 8.25 -0.35
CA LEU A 66 -9.75 8.41 0.82
C LEU A 66 -10.69 9.63 0.69
N ARG A 67 -10.21 10.75 0.14
CA ARG A 67 -11.07 11.92 -0.12
C ARG A 67 -12.10 11.70 -1.23
N ARG A 68 -11.76 10.88 -2.23
CA ARG A 68 -12.66 10.57 -3.36
C ARG A 68 -13.71 9.52 -3.01
N ARG A 69 -13.44 8.69 -2.00
CA ARG A 69 -14.31 7.59 -1.55
C ARG A 69 -14.63 7.70 -0.06
N PRO A 70 -15.30 8.78 0.38
CA PRO A 70 -15.72 8.92 1.77
C PRO A 70 -16.81 7.90 2.17
N ASP A 71 -17.44 7.25 1.19
CA ASP A 71 -18.42 6.18 1.34
C ASP A 71 -17.81 4.87 1.86
N ILE A 72 -16.52 4.63 1.62
CA ILE A 72 -15.85 3.40 2.03
C ILE A 72 -15.25 3.58 3.42
N VAL A 73 -15.84 2.88 4.39
CA VAL A 73 -15.37 2.87 5.79
C VAL A 73 -14.34 1.76 6.04
N LEU A 74 -14.45 0.64 5.33
CA LEU A 74 -13.53 -0.51 5.43
C LEU A 74 -13.08 -0.93 4.04
N TRP A 75 -11.77 -0.89 3.81
CA TRP A 75 -11.12 -1.18 2.54
C TRP A 75 -10.75 -2.64 2.39
N ARG A 76 -10.42 -3.33 3.48
CA ARG A 76 -10.11 -4.77 3.45
C ARG A 76 -11.18 -5.60 2.71
N PRO A 77 -12.47 -5.57 3.09
CA PRO A 77 -13.47 -6.41 2.42
C PRO A 77 -13.67 -6.06 0.94
N LEU A 78 -13.52 -4.78 0.59
CA LEU A 78 -13.68 -4.28 -0.77
C LEU A 78 -12.52 -4.74 -1.68
N LEU A 79 -11.29 -4.70 -1.17
CA LEU A 79 -10.11 -5.11 -1.93
C LEU A 79 -9.97 -6.65 -1.99
N ASP A 80 -10.37 -7.38 -0.95
CA ASP A 80 -10.38 -8.84 -0.96
C ASP A 80 -11.30 -9.38 -2.06
N ALA A 81 -12.50 -8.80 -2.22
CA ALA A 81 -13.45 -9.15 -3.28
C ALA A 81 -12.96 -8.83 -4.71
N THR A 82 -11.88 -8.06 -4.84
CA THR A 82 -11.26 -7.69 -6.13
C THR A 82 -10.09 -8.61 -6.50
N THR A 83 -9.69 -9.51 -5.59
CA THR A 83 -8.66 -10.51 -5.86
C THR A 83 -9.32 -11.67 -6.63
N PRO A 84 -8.83 -12.06 -7.82
CA PRO A 84 -9.33 -13.24 -8.52
C PRO A 84 -9.04 -14.53 -7.76
#